data_AF-A0A6H1LCQ1-F1
#
_entry.id   AF-A0A6H1LCQ1-F1
#
_cell.length_a   1.000
_cell.length_b   1.000
_cell.length_c   1.000
_cell.angle_alpha   90.00
_cell.angle_beta   90.00
_cell.angle_gamma   90.00
#
_symmetry.space_group_name_H-M   'P 1'
#
loop_
_entity.id
_entity.type
_entity.pdbx_description
1 polymer ?
#
loop_
_entity_poly.entity_id
_entity_poly.type
_entity_poly.pdbx_seq_one_letter_code
_entity_poly.pdbx_strand_id
1 'polypeptide(L)'
;MLINNARITQPAKPVEELTGPDLQRVYDTNVLGPVRTLHAFLPLLRKAEHPVVVNVGSSLDSIIVATAAAGADAPSGAFVENGGTLPW
;
A
#
# COMPACT_ATOMS: atom_id res chain seq x y z
N MET A 1 -5.24 -3.05 14.36
CA MET A 1 -5.56 -3.09 12.92
C MET A 1 -5.17 -1.75 12.29
N LEU A 2 -4.46 -1.77 11.17
CA LEU A 2 -4.09 -0.61 10.35
C LEU A 2 -4.74 -0.77 8.97
N ILE A 3 -5.38 0.28 8.47
CA ILE A 3 -5.99 0.28 7.13
C ILE A 3 -5.39 1.43 6.32
N ASN A 4 -4.66 1.09 5.26
CA ASN A 4 -4.09 2.03 4.30
C ASN A 4 -5.07 2.18 3.13
N ASN A 5 -5.88 3.23 3.17
CA ASN A 5 -6.95 3.49 2.19
C ASN A 5 -6.80 4.83 1.43
N ALA A 6 -5.80 5.65 1.76
CA ALA A 6 -5.63 6.95 1.11
C ALA A 6 -5.14 6.78 -0.33
N ARG A 7 -5.87 7.36 -1.30
CA ARG A 7 -5.50 7.37 -2.72
C ARG A 7 -5.88 8.66 -3.43
N ILE A 8 -5.09 9.00 -4.44
CA ILE A 8 -5.39 10.05 -5.41
C ILE A 8 -5.13 9.55 -6.85
N THR A 9 -5.77 10.20 -7.82
CA THR A 9 -5.54 9.99 -9.25
C THR A 9 -4.92 11.23 -9.86
N GLN A 10 -4.22 11.06 -10.99
CA GLN A 10 -3.63 12.17 -11.74
C GLN A 10 -4.68 12.80 -12.69
N PRO A 11 -4.67 14.12 -12.95
CA PRO A 11 -5.56 14.76 -13.94
C PRO A 11 -5.30 14.26 -15.37
N ALA A 12 -6.28 13.66 -16.06
CA ALA A 12 -6.09 13.03 -17.37
C ALA A 12 -5.29 13.91 -18.37
N LYS A 13 -4.11 13.41 -18.77
CA LYS A 13 -3.24 13.96 -19.82
C LYS A 13 -2.92 12.86 -20.84
N PRO A 14 -2.67 13.20 -22.12
CA PRO A 14 -2.05 12.28 -23.08
C PRO A 14 -0.73 11.73 -22.52
N VAL A 15 -0.37 10.50 -22.88
CA VAL A 15 0.82 9.82 -22.32
C VAL A 15 2.12 10.54 -22.70
N GLU A 16 2.15 11.15 -23.88
CA GLU A 16 3.25 11.94 -24.42
C GLU A 16 3.47 13.28 -23.68
N GLU A 17 2.47 13.75 -22.93
CA GLU A 17 2.54 14.97 -22.12
C GLU A 17 2.76 14.67 -20.62
N LEU A 18 2.77 13.40 -20.24
CA LEU A 18 2.91 12.97 -18.86
C LEU A 18 4.37 13.06 -18.43
N THR A 19 4.64 13.78 -17.35
CA THR A 19 5.98 13.95 -16.80
C THR A 19 6.14 13.25 -15.45
N GLY A 20 7.38 13.00 -15.04
CA GLY A 20 7.68 12.50 -13.69
C GLY A 20 7.04 13.34 -12.57
N PRO A 21 7.17 14.68 -12.59
CA PRO A 21 6.50 15.56 -11.63
C PRO A 21 4.97 15.43 -11.60
N ASP A 22 4.32 15.17 -12.74
CA ASP A 22 2.86 14.97 -12.78
C ASP A 22 2.44 13.74 -11.96
N LEU A 23 3.26 12.69 -11.97
CA LEU A 23 2.99 11.46 -11.24
C LEU A 23 3.54 11.44 -9.82
N GLN A 24 4.44 12.37 -9.47
CA GLN A 24 5.14 12.35 -8.18
C GLN A 24 4.16 12.33 -7.00
N ARG A 25 3.12 13.17 -7.03
CA ARG A 25 2.14 13.24 -5.94
C ARG A 25 1.33 11.94 -5.80
N VAL A 26 0.98 11.32 -6.93
CA VAL A 26 0.28 10.04 -6.97
C VAL A 26 1.17 8.95 -6.39
N TYR A 27 2.45 8.93 -6.77
CA TYR A 27 3.42 8.00 -6.23
C TYR A 27 3.65 8.19 -4.72
N ASP A 28 3.84 9.44 -4.28
CA ASP A 28 4.03 9.78 -2.87
C ASP A 28 2.84 9.34 -2.00
N THR A 29 1.62 9.45 -2.52
CA THR A 29 0.40 9.10 -1.78
C THR A 29 0.11 7.60 -1.85
N ASN A 30 0.06 7.04 -3.05
CA ASN A 30 -0.45 5.69 -3.28
C ASN A 30 0.61 4.62 -3.04
N VAL A 31 1.90 4.95 -3.20
CA VAL A 31 3.03 4.02 -3.08
C VAL A 31 3.80 4.23 -1.80
N LEU A 32 4.32 5.44 -1.58
CA LEU A 32 5.15 5.72 -0.41
C LEU A 32 4.32 5.95 0.86
N GLY A 33 3.07 6.40 0.74
CA GLY A 33 2.15 6.60 1.87
C GLY A 33 1.94 5.34 2.71
N PRO A 34 1.55 4.19 2.13
CA PRO A 34 1.44 2.91 2.83
C PRO A 34 2.75 2.47 3.53
N VAL A 35 3.91 2.68 2.91
CA VAL A 35 5.21 2.35 3.53
C VAL A 35 5.48 3.21 4.76
N ARG A 36 5.26 4.53 4.65
CA ARG A 36 5.47 5.49 5.75
C ARG A 36 4.52 5.22 6.91
N THR A 37 3.25 4.94 6.63
CA THR A 37 2.24 4.59 7.64
C THR A 37 2.57 3.25 8.31
N LEU A 38 2.94 2.23 7.54
CA LEU A 38 3.37 0.95 8.11
C LEU A 38 4.56 1.14 9.06
N HIS A 39 5.60 1.84 8.63
CA HIS A 39 6.76 2.13 9.48
C HIS A 39 6.39 2.86 10.77
N ALA A 40 5.53 3.87 10.70
CA ALA A 40 5.13 4.65 11.87
C ALA A 40 4.35 3.80 12.90
N PHE A 41 3.55 2.84 12.44
CA PHE A 41 2.71 2.01 13.29
C PHE A 41 3.33 0.64 13.62
N LEU A 42 4.45 0.27 13.01
CA LEU A 42 5.12 -1.02 13.18
C LEU A 42 5.41 -1.36 14.66
N PRO A 43 5.87 -0.44 15.52
CA PRO A 43 6.10 -0.75 16.94
C PRO A 43 4.82 -1.14 17.69
N LEU A 44 3.67 -0.57 17.31
CA LEU A 44 2.37 -0.91 17.90
C LEU A 44 1.83 -2.22 17.34
N LEU A 45 1.99 -2.44 16.04
CA LEU A 45 1.60 -3.69 15.39
C LEU A 45 2.36 -4.88 15.98
N ARG A 46 3.67 -4.75 16.25
CA ARG A 46 4.47 -5.80 16.91
C ARG A 46 4.03 -6.17 18.32
N LYS A 47 3.30 -5.28 19.01
CA LYS A 47 2.79 -5.51 20.37
C LYS A 47 1.34 -6.02 20.39
N ALA A 48 0.65 -6.00 19.25
CA ALA A 48 -0.73 -6.42 19.18
C ALA A 48 -0.83 -7.95 19.23
N GLU A 49 -1.81 -8.47 19.96
CA GLU A 49 -2.10 -9.92 20.02
C GLU A 49 -2.53 -10.47 18.65
N HIS A 50 -3.26 -9.65 17.88
CA HIS A 50 -3.72 -9.97 16.52
C HIS A 50 -3.46 -8.79 15.57
N PRO A 51 -2.22 -8.63 15.08
CA PRO A 51 -1.89 -7.53 14.18
C PRO A 51 -2.46 -7.78 12.79
N VAL A 52 -3.23 -6.81 12.29
CA VAL A 52 -3.82 -6.84 10.94
C VAL A 52 -3.46 -5.56 10.21
N VAL A 53 -2.91 -5.69 9.01
CA VAL A 53 -2.67 -4.59 8.05
C VAL A 53 -3.49 -4.87 6.80
N VAL A 54 -4.29 -3.89 6.37
CA VAL A 54 -5.08 -3.93 5.14
C VAL A 54 -4.61 -2.80 4.23
N ASN A 55 -4.17 -3.13 3.02
CA ASN A 55 -3.89 -2.16 1.96
C ASN A 55 -5.03 -2.24 0.94
N VAL A 56 -5.75 -1.14 0.74
CA VAL A 56 -6.86 -1.09 -0.22
C VAL A 56 -6.32 -0.60 -1.56
N GLY A 57 -6.42 -1.38 -2.63
CA GLY A 57 -5.87 -1.04 -3.97
C GLY A 57 -6.51 -1.78 -5.14
N SER A 58 -5.97 -1.56 -6.33
CA SER A 58 -6.32 -2.25 -7.59
C SER A 58 -5.26 -3.29 -7.98
N SER A 59 -5.54 -4.20 -8.92
CA SER A 59 -4.61 -5.25 -9.40
C SER A 59 -3.21 -4.76 -9.75
N LEU A 60 -3.09 -3.54 -10.30
CA LEU A 60 -1.80 -2.93 -10.67
C LEU A 60 -0.95 -2.52 -9.46
N ASP A 61 -1.55 -2.38 -8.28
CA ASP A 61 -0.87 -2.00 -7.03
C ASP A 61 -0.20 -3.18 -6.31
N SER A 62 -0.37 -4.42 -6.81
CA SER A 62 0.14 -5.67 -6.21
C SER A 62 1.67 -5.72 -6.06
N ILE A 63 2.41 -4.98 -6.90
CA ILE A 63 3.87 -4.91 -6.89
C ILE A 63 4.43 -4.29 -5.59
N ILE A 64 3.70 -3.35 -4.97
CA ILE A 64 4.15 -2.63 -3.77
C ILE A 64 3.94 -3.48 -2.52
N VAL A 65 2.89 -4.30 -2.50
CA VAL A 65 2.59 -5.20 -1.37
C VAL A 65 3.64 -6.31 -1.28
N ALA A 66 4.11 -6.83 -2.42
CA ALA A 66 5.14 -7.86 -2.46
C ALA A 66 6.51 -7.39 -1.92
N THR A 67 6.81 -6.08 -1.98
CA THR A 67 8.09 -5.52 -1.54
C THR A 67 8.12 -5.13 -0.05
N ALA A 68 6.95 -5.03 0.60
CA ALA A 68 6.84 -4.79 2.05
C ALA A 68 6.98 -6.08 2.90
N ALA A 69 6.97 -7.26 2.27
CA ALA A 69 7.17 -8.55 2.94
C ALA A 69 8.67 -8.82 3.15
N ALA A 70 9.22 -8.38 4.28
CA ALA A 70 10.56 -8.75 4.71
C ALA A 70 10.56 -9.11 6.22
N GLY A 71 10.28 -10.38 6.52
CA GLY A 71 10.50 -10.98 7.85
C GLY A 71 9.49 -12.06 8.23
N ALA A 72 9.96 -13.14 8.85
CA ALA A 72 9.13 -14.24 9.37
C ALA A 72 8.22 -13.83 10.56
N ASP A 73 8.42 -12.62 11.09
CA ASP A 73 7.71 -11.99 12.21
C ASP A 73 6.77 -10.83 11.77
N ALA A 74 6.51 -10.70 10.47
CA ALA A 74 5.67 -9.62 9.94
C ALA A 74 4.18 -9.78 10.32
N PRO A 75 3.43 -8.66 10.49
CA PRO A 75 1.98 -8.69 10.72
C PRO A 75 1.22 -9.53 9.70
N SER A 76 0.28 -10.36 10.13
CA SER A 76 -0.65 -11.05 9.23
C SER A 76 -1.57 -10.02 8.55
N GLY A 77 -1.60 -9.99 7.21
CA GLY A 77 -2.41 -9.03 6.46
C GLY A 77 -2.93 -9.64 5.17
N ALA A 78 -4.24 -9.53 4.94
CA ALA A 78 -4.89 -9.95 3.71
C ALA A 78 -4.92 -8.78 2.72
N PHE A 79 -4.48 -9.00 1.48
CA PHE A 79 -4.78 -8.08 0.39
C PHE A 79 -6.14 -8.45 -0.19
N VAL A 80 -7.11 -7.53 -0.14
CA VAL A 80 -8.46 -7.77 -0.67
C VAL A 80 -8.60 -7.02 -1.98
N GLU A 81 -8.66 -7.74 -3.09
CA GLU A 81 -8.97 -7.21 -4.41
C GLU A 81 -10.43 -7.54 -4.81
N ASN A 82 -10.92 -6.95 -5.89
CA ASN A 82 -12.20 -7.31 -6.51
C ASN A 82 -12.26 -8.79 -6.96
N GLY A 83 -11.11 -9.47 -7.06
CA GLY A 83 -10.97 -10.91 -7.36
C GLY A 83 -10.80 -11.83 -6.13
N GLY A 84 -10.86 -11.29 -4.91
CA GLY A 84 -10.74 -12.05 -3.66
C GLY A 84 -9.53 -11.68 -2.81
N THR A 85 -9.34 -12.42 -1.72
CA THR A 85 -8.24 -12.22 -0.78
C THR A 85 -7.01 -12.99 -1.24
N LEU A 86 -5.90 -12.30 -1.51
CA LEU A 86 -4.61 -12.96 -1.63
C LEU A 86 -4.11 -13.27 -0.21
N PRO A 87 -3.88 -14.55 0.11
CA PRO A 87 -3.10 -14.87 1.29
C PRO A 87 -1.66 -14.41 1.04
N TRP A 88 -1.02 -13.97 2.10
CA TRP A 88 0.43 -14.00 2.17
C TRP A 88 0.93 -15.43 1.93
#